data_AF-A0A374UZN1-F1
#
_entry.id   AF-A0A374UZN1-F1
#
_cell.length_a   1.000
_cell.length_b   1.000
_cell.length_c   1.000
_cell.angle_alpha   90.00
_cell.angle_beta   90.00
_cell.angle_gamma   90.00
#
_symmetry.space_group_name_H-M   'P 1'
#
loop_
_entity.id
_entity.type
_entity.pdbx_description
1 polymer ?
#
loop_
_entity_poly.entity_id
_entity_poly.type
_entity_poly.pdbx_seq_one_letter_code
_entity_poly.pdbx_strand_id
1 'polypeptide(L)'
;MKKLIFTLLVALTVITACEDNDTPANNGKRLPIPFSKIQLSENSPYEAGVPTVTTTQTYSYAQGQLTDFTTVQSYTVQGEQMKIENTTSVAYNEHEAVVTDDSGNVSTYLLNDKGYATQCTRQEVSTIRTYTFSYFISPEGKHYLENITESVNGKVYAFIDMDYSNYQALRVTQKVDTYEQAYTATTPSNNGIANQSEVPCVFFEGLYPLSLHSAALYGKLLGEPFGILIDQVIPDGNTASKEVTKYTYSFDKRNIITSCKEVINSYGTNYIRTVNYVIE
;
A
#
# COMPACT_ATOMS: atom_id res chain seq x y z
N MET A 1 30.71 -5.24 -79.87
CA MET A 1 29.27 -5.15 -80.22
C MET A 1 28.45 -5.23 -78.94
N LYS A 2 27.35 -4.48 -78.90
CA LYS A 2 26.80 -3.74 -77.74
C LYS A 2 26.30 -4.59 -76.56
N LYS A 3 26.64 -4.15 -75.34
CA LYS A 3 26.05 -4.57 -74.05
C LYS A 3 24.65 -3.94 -73.92
N LEU A 4 23.62 -4.74 -73.65
CA LEU A 4 22.28 -4.27 -73.28
C LEU A 4 22.19 -4.23 -71.76
N ILE A 5 22.10 -3.02 -71.22
CA ILE A 5 21.79 -2.73 -69.81
C ILE A 5 20.26 -2.66 -69.72
N PHE A 6 19.65 -3.55 -68.94
CA PHE A 6 18.23 -3.47 -68.57
C PHE A 6 18.15 -2.81 -67.20
N THR A 7 17.72 -1.55 -67.18
CA THR A 7 17.46 -0.78 -65.96
C THR A 7 16.13 -1.24 -65.38
N LEU A 8 16.16 -1.96 -64.25
CA LEU A 8 14.96 -2.34 -63.50
C LEU A 8 14.61 -1.21 -62.53
N LEU A 9 13.51 -0.51 -62.79
CA LEU A 9 12.97 0.55 -61.94
C LEU A 9 12.21 -0.12 -60.78
N VAL A 10 12.81 -0.16 -59.59
CA VAL A 10 12.14 -0.64 -58.37
C VAL A 10 11.34 0.52 -57.78
N ALA A 11 10.01 0.46 -57.91
CA ALA A 11 9.11 1.33 -57.17
C ALA A 11 9.05 0.86 -55.70
N LEU A 12 9.72 1.58 -54.80
CA LEU A 12 9.49 1.41 -53.36
C LEU A 12 8.15 2.07 -53.01
N THR A 13 7.11 1.26 -52.81
CA THR A 13 5.97 1.66 -52.00
C THR A 13 6.37 1.52 -50.54
N VAL A 14 6.67 2.65 -49.89
CA VAL A 14 6.80 2.73 -48.44
C VAL A 14 5.39 2.55 -47.86
N ILE A 15 5.09 1.33 -47.41
CA ILE A 15 3.98 1.11 -46.48
C ILE A 15 4.50 1.58 -45.12
N THR A 16 4.04 2.74 -44.68
CA THR A 16 4.20 3.15 -43.29
C THR A 16 3.34 2.19 -42.48
N ALA A 17 3.96 1.19 -41.88
CA ALA A 17 3.34 0.48 -40.77
C ALA A 17 3.22 1.50 -39.64
N CYS A 18 2.00 1.95 -39.37
CA CYS A 18 1.68 2.51 -38.07
C CYS A 18 2.01 1.41 -37.06
N GLU A 19 3.07 1.59 -36.29
CA GLU A 19 3.27 0.81 -35.07
C GLU A 19 2.08 1.13 -34.17
N ASP A 20 1.14 0.20 -34.09
CA ASP A 20 0.20 0.15 -32.98
C ASP A 20 1.04 0.07 -31.71
N ASN A 21 1.02 1.15 -30.94
CA ASN A 21 1.51 1.20 -29.57
C ASN A 21 0.55 0.37 -28.69
N ASP A 22 0.51 -0.94 -28.91
CA ASP A 22 -0.07 -1.88 -27.96
C ASP A 22 0.88 -1.96 -26.77
N THR A 23 0.70 -1.03 -25.83
CA THR A 23 1.07 -1.30 -24.44
C THR A 23 0.33 -2.59 -24.10
N PRO A 24 1.01 -3.71 -23.72
CA PRO A 24 0.29 -4.93 -23.44
C PRO A 24 -0.72 -4.60 -22.36
N ALA A 25 -2.01 -4.72 -22.69
CA ALA A 25 -3.06 -4.58 -21.70
C ALA A 25 -2.72 -5.58 -20.60
N ASN A 26 -2.22 -5.07 -19.47
CA ASN A 26 -1.97 -5.93 -18.34
C ASN A 26 -3.33 -6.54 -18.01
N ASN A 27 -3.48 -7.85 -18.13
CA ASN A 27 -4.75 -8.58 -18.02
C ASN A 27 -5.29 -8.57 -16.57
N GLY A 28 -5.16 -7.46 -15.84
CA GLY A 28 -5.42 -7.31 -14.42
C GLY A 28 -4.49 -8.10 -13.52
N LYS A 29 -3.29 -8.50 -13.99
CA LYS A 29 -2.32 -9.20 -13.14
C LYS A 29 -1.64 -8.21 -12.18
N ARG A 30 -1.36 -8.66 -10.94
CA ARG A 30 -0.59 -7.91 -9.95
C ARG A 30 0.68 -7.37 -10.57
N LEU A 31 0.82 -6.04 -10.52
CA LEU A 31 1.96 -5.37 -11.10
C LEU A 31 3.21 -5.59 -10.23
N PRO A 32 4.38 -5.84 -10.85
CA PRO A 32 5.64 -5.87 -10.11
C PRO A 32 5.90 -4.49 -9.52
N ILE A 33 6.46 -4.46 -8.32
CA ILE A 33 6.86 -3.22 -7.67
C ILE A 33 8.13 -2.70 -8.36
N PRO A 34 8.16 -1.43 -8.83
CA PRO A 34 9.27 -0.91 -9.62
C PRO A 34 10.48 -0.48 -8.77
N PHE A 35 10.38 -0.62 -7.45
CA PHE A 35 11.41 -0.25 -6.48
C PHE A 35 12.06 -1.50 -5.90
N SER A 36 13.33 -1.37 -5.53
CA SER A 36 14.09 -2.35 -4.76
C SER A 36 13.85 -2.22 -3.26
N LYS A 37 13.47 -1.02 -2.79
CA LYS A 37 13.27 -0.73 -1.38
C LYS A 37 12.26 0.40 -1.18
N ILE A 38 11.39 0.22 -0.19
CA ILE A 38 10.58 1.29 0.40
C ILE A 38 10.86 1.28 1.90
N GLN A 39 11.38 2.39 2.42
CA GLN A 39 11.69 2.53 3.84
C GLN A 39 10.96 3.74 4.42
N LEU A 40 10.27 3.53 5.54
CA LEU A 40 9.58 4.56 6.31
C LEU A 40 10.34 4.80 7.61
N SER A 41 10.42 6.05 8.07
CA SER A 41 10.94 6.36 9.40
C SER A 41 10.18 7.49 10.07
N GLU A 42 9.89 7.33 11.35
CA GLU A 42 9.24 8.35 12.18
C GLU A 42 9.81 8.36 13.59
N ASN A 43 9.75 9.53 14.23
CA ASN A 43 10.09 9.69 15.64
C ASN A 43 8.82 9.65 16.47
N SER A 44 8.91 9.04 17.65
CA SER A 44 7.85 9.12 18.66
C SER A 44 7.57 10.58 19.02
N PRO A 45 6.33 10.89 19.45
CA PRO A 45 6.02 12.19 20.02
C PRO A 45 7.02 12.56 21.13
N TYR A 46 7.33 13.85 21.25
CA TYR A 46 8.17 14.33 22.33
C TYR A 46 7.41 14.22 23.66
N GLU A 47 8.04 13.58 24.63
CA GLU A 47 7.56 13.51 26.00
C GLU A 47 8.72 13.83 26.96
N ALA A 48 8.48 14.75 27.90
CA ALA A 48 9.53 15.23 28.79
C ALA A 48 10.06 14.10 29.69
N GLY A 49 11.37 13.86 29.65
CA GLY A 49 12.01 12.80 30.43
C GLY A 49 11.94 11.40 29.80
N VAL A 50 11.34 11.27 28.62
CA VAL A 50 11.26 10.01 27.87
C VAL A 50 12.19 10.10 26.65
N PRO A 51 13.07 9.11 26.41
CA PRO A 51 13.88 9.07 25.21
C PRO A 51 13.02 9.04 23.93
N THR A 52 13.40 9.84 22.93
CA THR A 52 12.79 9.72 21.59
C THR A 52 13.12 8.36 20.99
N VAL A 53 12.09 7.66 20.53
CA VAL A 53 12.23 6.41 19.78
C VAL A 53 12.08 6.73 18.30
N THR A 54 13.05 6.32 17.49
CA THR A 54 12.93 6.32 16.03
C THR A 54 12.51 4.93 15.58
N THR A 55 11.34 4.83 14.95
CA THR A 55 10.87 3.60 14.29
C THR A 55 11.24 3.69 12.82
N THR A 56 11.90 2.66 12.29
CA THR A 56 12.21 2.49 10.87
C THR A 56 11.62 1.19 10.37
N GLN A 57 10.80 1.26 9.34
CA GLN A 57 10.19 0.12 8.66
C GLN A 57 10.79 0.01 7.26
N THR A 58 11.30 -1.16 6.89
CA THR A 58 11.97 -1.38 5.60
C THR A 58 11.33 -2.54 4.87
N TYR A 59 10.80 -2.28 3.69
CA TYR A 59 10.26 -3.26 2.75
C TYR A 59 11.28 -3.46 1.63
N SER A 60 11.75 -4.69 1.46
CA SER A 60 12.77 -5.04 0.46
C SER A 60 12.16 -5.88 -0.64
N TYR A 61 12.54 -5.58 -1.89
CA TYR A 61 11.94 -6.19 -3.06
C TYR A 61 13.00 -6.82 -3.97
N ALA A 62 12.72 -8.01 -4.46
CA ALA A 62 13.50 -8.69 -5.49
C ALA A 62 12.59 -9.05 -6.66
N GLN A 63 12.99 -8.69 -7.88
CA GLN A 63 12.21 -8.96 -9.10
C GLN A 63 10.75 -8.45 -9.02
N GLY A 64 10.54 -7.34 -8.31
CA GLY A 64 9.23 -6.71 -8.11
C GLY A 64 8.31 -7.42 -7.12
N GLN A 65 8.81 -8.37 -6.33
CA GLN A 65 8.10 -9.03 -5.24
C GLN A 65 8.72 -8.68 -3.90
N LEU A 66 7.90 -8.53 -2.85
CA LEU A 66 8.38 -8.26 -1.49
C LEU A 66 9.06 -9.50 -0.95
N THR A 67 10.32 -9.42 -0.54
CA THR A 67 11.03 -10.56 0.07
C THR A 67 11.00 -10.48 1.59
N ASP A 68 11.19 -9.27 2.13
CA ASP A 68 11.40 -9.07 3.57
C ASP A 68 10.82 -7.73 4.02
N PHE A 69 10.36 -7.72 5.26
CA PHE A 69 9.91 -6.55 5.99
C PHE A 69 10.61 -6.51 7.36
N THR A 70 11.32 -5.43 7.66
CA THR A 70 12.01 -5.25 8.94
C THR A 70 11.50 -4.02 9.66
N THR A 71 11.19 -4.14 10.94
CA THR A 71 10.92 -3.02 11.84
C THR A 71 12.07 -2.89 12.84
N VAL A 72 12.71 -1.72 12.84
CA VAL A 72 13.76 -1.33 13.79
C VAL A 72 13.24 -0.19 14.66
N GLN A 73 13.34 -0.34 15.97
CA GLN A 73 13.17 0.75 16.93
C GLN A 73 14.51 1.08 17.56
N SER A 74 14.93 2.34 17.48
CA SER A 74 16.18 2.82 18.07
C SER A 74 15.95 3.98 19.02
N TYR A 75 16.62 3.97 20.16
CA TYR A 75 16.53 5.03 21.19
C TYR A 75 17.83 5.11 21.99
N THR A 76 18.04 6.19 22.73
CA THR A 76 19.26 6.39 23.53
C THR A 76 18.94 6.39 25.02
N VAL A 77 19.67 5.60 25.81
CA VAL A 77 19.57 5.57 27.28
C VAL A 77 20.95 5.85 27.86
N GLN A 78 21.08 6.90 28.67
CA GLN A 78 22.34 7.28 29.33
C GLN A 78 23.54 7.44 28.37
N GLY A 79 23.30 7.82 27.11
CA GLY A 79 24.33 7.97 26.09
C GLY A 79 24.62 6.71 25.26
N GLU A 80 23.99 5.57 25.58
CA GLU A 80 24.11 4.33 24.82
C GLU A 80 22.93 4.14 23.86
N GLN A 81 23.22 3.76 22.61
CA GLN A 81 22.22 3.49 21.60
C GLN A 81 21.67 2.07 21.77
N MET A 82 20.36 1.98 21.97
CA MET A 82 19.61 0.73 22.03
C MET A 82 18.88 0.51 20.71
N LYS A 83 18.74 -0.77 20.32
CA LYS A 83 18.04 -1.18 19.10
C LYS A 83 17.22 -2.45 19.37
N ILE A 84 15.97 -2.43 18.93
CA ILE A 84 15.10 -3.61 18.85
C ILE A 84 14.78 -3.81 17.37
N GLU A 85 14.94 -5.03 16.88
CA GLU A 85 14.71 -5.38 15.48
C GLU A 85 13.77 -6.59 15.41
N ASN A 86 12.79 -6.51 14.54
CA ASN A 86 11.94 -7.63 14.15
C ASN A 86 11.91 -7.72 12.63
N THR A 87 12.10 -8.93 12.12
CA THR A 87 12.07 -9.26 10.70
C THR A 87 10.86 -10.12 10.39
N THR A 88 10.38 -9.99 9.17
CA THR A 88 9.30 -10.76 8.58
C THR A 88 9.73 -11.16 7.19
N SER A 89 9.70 -12.46 6.91
CA SER A 89 10.05 -13.02 5.60
C SER A 89 8.80 -13.31 4.80
N VAL A 90 8.92 -13.22 3.47
CA VAL A 90 7.84 -13.50 2.52
C VAL A 90 8.34 -14.52 1.49
N ALA A 91 7.66 -15.66 1.43
CA ALA A 91 7.92 -16.69 0.43
C ALA A 91 6.72 -16.82 -0.52
N TYR A 92 6.98 -16.99 -1.81
CA TYR A 92 5.94 -17.17 -2.83
C TYR A 92 5.98 -18.57 -3.42
N ASN A 93 4.81 -19.16 -3.60
CA ASN A 93 4.53 -20.32 -4.45
C ASN A 93 3.52 -19.90 -5.53
N GLU A 94 3.09 -20.81 -6.41
CA GLU A 94 2.25 -20.47 -7.58
C GLU A 94 0.97 -19.68 -7.24
N HIS A 95 0.19 -20.19 -6.29
CA HIS A 95 -1.06 -19.57 -5.82
C HIS A 95 -1.04 -19.26 -4.31
N GLU A 96 0.14 -19.04 -3.76
CA GLU A 96 0.29 -18.83 -2.32
C GLU A 96 1.42 -17.85 -2.01
N ALA A 97 1.23 -17.03 -0.98
CA ALA A 97 2.30 -16.29 -0.33
C ALA A 97 2.28 -16.58 1.17
N VAL A 98 3.44 -16.89 1.76
CA VAL A 98 3.59 -17.17 3.18
C VAL A 98 4.42 -16.08 3.83
N VAL A 99 3.86 -15.41 4.82
CA VAL A 99 4.50 -14.33 5.57
C VAL A 99 4.76 -14.83 6.99
N THR A 100 6.02 -14.85 7.42
CA THR A 100 6.43 -15.36 8.73
C THR A 100 7.19 -14.27 9.49
N ASP A 101 6.71 -13.91 10.68
CA ASP A 101 7.40 -12.96 11.57
C ASP A 101 8.29 -13.65 12.62
N ASP A 102 9.22 -12.89 13.21
CA ASP A 102 10.15 -13.39 14.23
C ASP A 102 9.48 -13.87 15.54
N SER A 103 8.20 -13.54 15.74
CA SER A 103 7.41 -14.07 16.86
C SER A 103 6.79 -15.43 16.55
N GLY A 104 7.03 -15.97 15.36
CA GLY A 104 6.51 -17.25 14.90
C GLY A 104 5.07 -17.19 14.41
N ASN A 105 4.48 -16.01 14.20
CA ASN A 105 3.19 -15.92 13.55
C ASN A 105 3.37 -16.16 12.05
N VAL A 106 2.47 -16.96 11.48
CA VAL A 106 2.50 -17.33 10.06
C VAL A 106 1.18 -16.91 9.42
N SER A 107 1.25 -16.08 8.39
CA SER A 107 0.11 -15.71 7.55
C SER A 107 0.25 -16.34 6.17
N THR A 108 -0.62 -17.30 5.85
CA THR A 108 -0.67 -17.97 4.55
C THR A 108 -1.79 -17.38 3.72
N TYR A 109 -1.43 -16.68 2.65
CA TYR A 109 -2.34 -16.04 1.70
C TYR A 109 -2.56 -16.95 0.50
N LEU A 110 -3.82 -17.30 0.23
CA LEU A 110 -4.20 -17.98 -1.01
C LEU A 110 -4.43 -16.92 -2.09
N LEU A 111 -3.72 -17.03 -3.21
CA LEU A 111 -3.74 -16.06 -4.30
C LEU A 111 -4.62 -16.55 -5.46
N ASN A 112 -5.32 -15.63 -6.11
CA ASN A 112 -5.98 -15.89 -7.40
C ASN A 112 -4.97 -15.91 -8.56
N ASP A 113 -5.43 -16.22 -9.77
CA ASP A 113 -4.59 -16.25 -10.99
C ASP A 113 -3.96 -14.91 -11.36
N LYS A 114 -4.44 -13.81 -10.77
CA LYS A 114 -3.88 -12.47 -10.93
C LYS A 114 -2.80 -12.17 -9.88
N GLY A 115 -2.63 -13.02 -8.87
CA GLY A 115 -1.65 -12.85 -7.80
C GLY A 115 -2.16 -12.04 -6.60
N TYR A 116 -3.46 -11.77 -6.50
CA TYR A 116 -4.07 -11.10 -5.35
C TYR A 116 -4.68 -12.11 -4.39
N ALA A 117 -4.58 -11.86 -3.09
CA ALA A 117 -5.06 -12.75 -2.06
C ALA A 117 -6.59 -12.82 -2.05
N THR A 118 -7.19 -14.00 -2.00
CA THR A 118 -8.63 -14.17 -1.80
C THR A 118 -8.95 -14.56 -0.37
N GLN A 119 -7.99 -15.22 0.30
CA GLN A 119 -8.08 -15.64 1.69
C GLN A 119 -6.72 -15.55 2.37
N CYS A 120 -6.73 -15.43 3.70
CA CYS A 120 -5.54 -15.60 4.52
C CYS A 120 -5.88 -16.41 5.77
N THR A 121 -5.02 -17.36 6.14
CA THR A 121 -5.03 -17.96 7.48
C THR A 121 -3.83 -17.44 8.23
N ARG A 122 -4.07 -16.73 9.34
CA ARG A 122 -3.02 -16.27 10.26
C ARG A 122 -3.02 -17.15 11.50
N GLN A 123 -1.94 -17.90 11.65
CA GLN A 123 -1.64 -18.69 12.83
C GLN A 123 -0.84 -17.83 13.80
N GLU A 124 -1.43 -17.53 14.94
CA GLU A 124 -0.75 -16.92 16.10
C GLU A 124 -0.56 -18.00 17.18
N VAL A 125 0.23 -17.70 18.22
CA VAL A 125 0.56 -18.66 19.29
C VAL A 125 -0.69 -19.25 19.97
N SER A 126 -1.75 -18.45 20.15
CA SER A 126 -2.96 -18.85 20.89
C SER A 126 -4.24 -18.81 20.07
N THR A 127 -4.21 -18.26 18.85
CA THR A 127 -5.40 -17.95 18.07
C THR A 127 -5.15 -18.20 16.59
N ILE A 128 -6.17 -18.70 15.90
CA ILE A 128 -6.20 -18.74 14.43
C ILE A 128 -7.22 -17.71 13.97
N ARG A 129 -6.78 -16.84 13.07
CA ARG A 129 -7.62 -15.82 12.42
C ARG A 129 -7.70 -16.17 10.95
N THR A 130 -8.89 -16.04 10.37
CA THR A 130 -9.08 -16.19 8.93
C THR A 130 -9.58 -14.89 8.34
N TYR A 131 -9.13 -14.60 7.12
CA TYR A 131 -9.50 -13.40 6.41
C TYR A 131 -10.00 -13.77 5.01
N THR A 132 -10.99 -13.03 4.54
CA THR A 132 -11.42 -13.04 3.14
C THR A 132 -11.27 -11.65 2.55
N PHE A 133 -10.92 -11.57 1.27
CA PHE A 133 -10.71 -10.31 0.57
C PHE A 133 -11.56 -10.25 -0.70
N SER A 134 -12.19 -9.09 -0.96
CA SER A 134 -12.82 -8.77 -2.25
C SER A 134 -12.20 -7.53 -2.87
N TYR A 135 -12.43 -7.36 -4.17
CA TYR A 135 -11.77 -6.34 -4.97
C TYR A 135 -12.75 -5.59 -5.84
N PHE A 136 -12.59 -4.27 -5.84
CA PHE A 136 -13.11 -3.41 -6.88
C PHE A 136 -12.13 -3.44 -8.06
N ILE A 137 -12.64 -3.69 -9.26
CA ILE A 137 -11.85 -3.73 -10.48
C ILE A 137 -12.13 -2.46 -11.28
N SER A 138 -11.11 -1.62 -11.45
CA SER A 138 -11.25 -0.37 -12.21
C SER A 138 -11.50 -0.64 -13.70
N PRO A 139 -11.97 0.37 -14.47
CA PRO A 139 -12.08 0.25 -15.92
C PRO A 139 -10.77 -0.16 -16.63
N GLU A 140 -9.62 0.20 -16.05
CA GLU A 140 -8.28 -0.16 -16.52
C GLU A 140 -7.82 -1.56 -16.03
N GLY A 141 -8.67 -2.30 -15.32
CA GLY A 141 -8.41 -3.66 -14.85
C GLY A 141 -7.57 -3.74 -13.56
N LYS A 142 -7.33 -2.63 -12.87
CA LYS A 142 -6.59 -2.62 -11.60
C LYS A 142 -7.49 -3.11 -10.47
N HIS A 143 -6.96 -3.97 -9.60
CA HIS A 143 -7.67 -4.48 -8.44
C HIS A 143 -7.35 -3.62 -7.23
N TYR A 144 -8.36 -3.00 -6.65
CA TYR A 144 -8.28 -2.24 -5.40
C TYR A 144 -9.05 -3.00 -4.32
N LEU A 145 -8.50 -3.09 -3.10
CA LEU A 145 -9.18 -3.76 -1.99
C LEU A 145 -10.53 -3.11 -1.75
N GLU A 146 -11.61 -3.88 -1.84
CA GLU A 146 -12.98 -3.42 -1.56
C GLU A 146 -13.44 -3.90 -0.20
N ASN A 147 -13.14 -5.13 0.18
CA ASN A 147 -13.45 -5.67 1.50
C ASN A 147 -12.28 -6.48 2.05
N ILE A 148 -12.06 -6.34 3.35
CA ILE A 148 -11.36 -7.33 4.18
C ILE A 148 -12.29 -7.70 5.32
N THR A 149 -12.53 -9.00 5.52
CA THR A 149 -13.32 -9.51 6.64
C THR A 149 -12.48 -10.48 7.45
N GLU A 150 -12.30 -10.19 8.74
CA GLU A 150 -11.67 -11.07 9.72
C GLU A 150 -12.72 -11.93 10.41
N SER A 151 -12.44 -13.22 10.51
CA SER A 151 -13.16 -14.17 11.36
C SER A 151 -12.25 -14.78 12.41
N VAL A 152 -12.74 -14.84 13.64
CA VAL A 152 -12.08 -15.50 14.78
C VAL A 152 -13.01 -16.60 15.27
N ASN A 153 -12.51 -17.83 15.35
CA ASN A 153 -13.31 -19.01 15.73
C ASN A 153 -14.60 -19.18 14.88
N GLY A 154 -14.50 -18.89 13.58
CA GLY A 154 -15.60 -19.02 12.61
C GLY A 154 -16.69 -17.95 12.69
N LYS A 155 -16.50 -16.89 13.49
CA LYS A 155 -17.40 -15.73 13.56
C LYS A 155 -16.70 -14.48 13.05
N VAL A 156 -17.41 -13.69 12.25
CA VAL A 156 -16.93 -12.38 11.82
C VAL A 156 -16.69 -11.52 13.06
N TYR A 157 -15.46 -11.04 13.20
CA TYR A 157 -15.05 -10.18 14.30
C TYR A 157 -14.83 -8.73 13.84
N ALA A 158 -14.21 -8.54 12.68
CA ALA A 158 -13.95 -7.22 12.13
C ALA A 158 -14.03 -7.20 10.62
N PHE A 159 -14.31 -6.03 10.04
CA PHE A 159 -14.18 -5.82 8.61
C PHE A 159 -13.83 -4.36 8.29
N ILE A 160 -13.28 -4.15 7.09
CA ILE A 160 -13.21 -2.84 6.45
C ILE A 160 -13.83 -2.98 5.06
N ASP A 161 -14.79 -2.12 4.75
CA ASP A 161 -15.35 -1.92 3.42
C ASP A 161 -14.85 -0.59 2.85
N MET A 162 -14.48 -0.59 1.56
CA MET A 162 -14.04 0.57 0.79
C MET A 162 -14.90 0.71 -0.46
N ASP A 163 -15.65 1.81 -0.53
CA ASP A 163 -16.50 2.13 -1.66
C ASP A 163 -15.81 3.15 -2.59
N TYR A 164 -15.58 2.69 -3.82
CA TYR A 164 -14.91 3.42 -4.91
C TYR A 164 -15.88 4.12 -5.87
N SER A 165 -17.18 4.19 -5.54
CA SER A 165 -18.18 4.88 -6.36
C SER A 165 -17.83 6.34 -6.61
N ASN A 166 -17.08 6.97 -5.69
CA ASN A 166 -16.48 8.30 -5.88
C ASN A 166 -14.98 8.26 -5.60
N TYR A 167 -14.17 8.25 -6.66
CA TYR A 167 -12.71 8.22 -6.56
C TYR A 167 -12.09 9.46 -5.88
N GLN A 168 -12.82 10.58 -5.78
CA GLN A 168 -12.31 11.78 -5.10
C GLN A 168 -12.66 11.79 -3.61
N ALA A 169 -13.55 10.91 -3.17
CA ALA A 169 -14.05 10.81 -1.80
C ALA A 169 -14.44 9.35 -1.51
N LEU A 170 -13.42 8.53 -1.24
CA LEU A 170 -13.62 7.11 -0.92
C LEU A 170 -14.34 6.99 0.41
N ARG A 171 -15.39 6.17 0.44
CA ARG A 171 -16.10 5.87 1.66
C ARG A 171 -15.51 4.62 2.28
N VAL A 172 -15.06 4.72 3.54
CA VAL A 172 -14.41 3.62 4.25
C VAL A 172 -15.23 3.32 5.50
N THR A 173 -15.74 2.11 5.64
CA THR A 173 -16.48 1.67 6.83
C THR A 173 -15.67 0.60 7.54
N GLN A 174 -15.36 0.83 8.80
CA GLN A 174 -14.67 -0.11 9.67
C GLN A 174 -15.65 -0.62 10.72
N LYS A 175 -15.66 -1.93 10.95
CA LYS A 175 -16.27 -2.52 12.13
C LYS A 175 -15.28 -3.39 12.87
N VAL A 176 -15.22 -3.25 14.19
CA VAL A 176 -14.44 -4.10 15.09
C VAL A 176 -15.33 -4.48 16.26
N ASP A 177 -15.62 -5.78 16.38
CA ASP A 177 -16.61 -6.32 17.30
C ASP A 177 -17.97 -5.60 17.16
N THR A 178 -18.33 -4.81 18.17
CA THR A 178 -19.59 -4.08 18.24
C THR A 178 -19.47 -2.62 17.81
N TYR A 179 -18.24 -2.11 17.66
CA TYR A 179 -17.96 -0.74 17.27
C TYR A 179 -17.88 -0.61 15.75
N GLU A 180 -18.57 0.38 15.21
CA GLU A 180 -18.57 0.71 13.79
C GLU A 180 -18.25 2.19 13.63
N GLN A 181 -17.31 2.50 12.74
CA GLN A 181 -16.94 3.86 12.39
C GLN A 181 -16.72 3.95 10.90
N ALA A 182 -17.25 5.01 10.30
CA ALA A 182 -17.03 5.29 8.90
C ALA A 182 -16.24 6.59 8.71
N TYR A 183 -15.57 6.67 7.57
CA TYR A 183 -14.68 7.75 7.21
C TYR A 183 -14.90 8.11 5.74
N THR A 184 -14.60 9.35 5.40
CA THR A 184 -14.46 9.81 4.01
C THR A 184 -13.00 10.17 3.78
N ALA A 185 -12.33 9.43 2.91
CA ALA A 185 -10.95 9.67 2.50
C ALA A 185 -10.95 10.44 1.17
N THR A 186 -10.50 11.69 1.17
CA THR A 186 -10.57 12.58 0.01
C THR A 186 -9.23 12.74 -0.68
N THR A 187 -9.30 13.12 -1.96
CA THR A 187 -8.16 13.57 -2.76
C THR A 187 -8.34 15.04 -3.14
N PRO A 188 -7.25 15.77 -3.48
CA PRO A 188 -7.36 17.16 -3.91
C PRO A 188 -8.27 17.33 -5.14
N SER A 189 -9.11 18.37 -5.13
CA SER A 189 -10.13 18.63 -6.17
C SER A 189 -9.59 18.93 -7.58
N ASN A 190 -8.29 19.19 -7.73
CA ASN A 190 -7.64 19.52 -9.01
C ASN A 190 -6.93 18.29 -9.61
N ASN A 191 -7.70 17.25 -9.97
CA ASN A 191 -7.23 15.97 -10.53
C ASN A 191 -6.37 15.09 -9.59
N GLY A 192 -6.22 15.47 -8.31
CA GLY A 192 -5.41 14.76 -7.34
C GLY A 192 -3.91 14.70 -7.66
N ILE A 193 -3.12 14.06 -6.80
CA ILE A 193 -1.70 13.80 -7.03
C ILE A 193 -1.52 12.32 -7.30
N ALA A 194 -0.97 11.96 -8.45
CA ALA A 194 -0.75 10.55 -8.81
C ALA A 194 0.23 9.90 -7.82
N ASN A 195 -0.12 8.70 -7.34
CA ASN A 195 0.70 7.92 -6.42
C ASN A 195 1.80 7.14 -7.18
N GLN A 196 2.78 7.85 -7.73
CA GLN A 196 3.92 7.23 -8.43
C GLN A 196 4.86 6.46 -7.50
N SER A 197 4.71 6.68 -6.19
CA SER A 197 5.49 5.99 -5.15
C SER A 197 4.95 4.60 -4.83
N GLU A 198 3.76 4.27 -5.33
CA GLU A 198 3.09 2.97 -5.11
C GLU A 198 3.01 2.57 -3.63
N VAL A 199 2.85 3.55 -2.74
CA VAL A 199 2.71 3.31 -1.29
C VAL A 199 1.24 3.34 -0.87
N PRO A 200 0.81 2.49 0.08
CA PRO A 200 -0.51 2.64 0.69
C PRO A 200 -0.62 3.97 1.47
N CYS A 201 -1.85 4.40 1.72
CA CYS A 201 -2.10 5.53 2.63
C CYS A 201 -1.82 5.09 4.07
N VAL A 202 -1.06 5.90 4.82
CA VAL A 202 -0.71 5.64 6.24
C VAL A 202 -1.93 5.47 7.16
N PHE A 203 -3.10 5.97 6.75
CA PHE A 203 -4.36 5.71 7.44
C PHE A 203 -4.74 4.23 7.39
N PHE A 204 -4.66 3.60 6.22
CA PHE A 204 -5.06 2.22 6.00
C PHE A 204 -4.11 1.24 6.70
N GLU A 205 -2.83 1.58 6.79
CA GLU A 205 -1.84 0.82 7.55
C GLU A 205 -2.17 0.77 9.05
N GLY A 206 -2.76 1.83 9.60
CA GLY A 206 -3.15 1.91 11.00
C GLY A 206 -4.53 1.30 11.30
N LEU A 207 -5.34 1.01 10.27
CA LEU A 207 -6.73 0.60 10.45
C LEU A 207 -6.84 -0.91 10.68
N TYR A 208 -7.43 -1.34 11.78
CA TYR A 208 -7.65 -2.77 12.04
C TYR A 208 -8.83 -3.31 11.19
N PRO A 209 -8.74 -4.51 10.57
CA PRO A 209 -7.66 -5.50 10.68
C PRO A 209 -6.52 -5.34 9.67
N LEU A 210 -6.53 -4.37 8.76
CA LEU A 210 -5.44 -4.14 7.79
C LEU A 210 -4.07 -3.94 8.43
N SER A 211 -4.02 -3.39 9.64
CA SER A 211 -2.78 -3.23 10.41
C SER A 211 -2.04 -4.54 10.70
N LEU A 212 -2.71 -5.69 10.63
CA LEU A 212 -2.08 -7.01 10.74
C LEU A 212 -1.46 -7.52 9.43
N HIS A 213 -1.65 -6.79 8.33
CA HIS A 213 -1.31 -7.22 6.97
C HIS A 213 -0.32 -6.27 6.28
N SER A 214 0.53 -5.60 7.04
CA SER A 214 1.49 -4.61 6.53
C SER A 214 2.36 -5.14 5.37
N ALA A 215 2.97 -6.32 5.52
CA ALA A 215 3.74 -6.96 4.45
C ALA A 215 2.88 -7.26 3.20
N ALA A 216 1.63 -7.70 3.38
CA ALA A 216 0.73 -7.98 2.27
C ALA A 216 0.25 -6.71 1.55
N LEU A 217 0.05 -5.61 2.27
CA LEU A 217 -0.24 -4.29 1.70
C LEU A 217 0.93 -3.78 0.85
N TYR A 218 2.13 -3.72 1.42
CA TYR A 218 3.33 -3.25 0.73
C TYR A 218 3.86 -4.21 -0.35
N GLY A 219 3.44 -5.48 -0.31
CA GLY A 219 3.69 -6.47 -1.37
C GLY A 219 2.60 -6.54 -2.43
N LYS A 220 1.59 -5.65 -2.38
CA LYS A 220 0.40 -5.62 -3.27
C LYS A 220 -0.41 -6.92 -3.30
N LEU A 221 -0.27 -7.78 -2.29
CA LEU A 221 -1.07 -8.99 -2.17
C LEU A 221 -2.55 -8.66 -1.99
N LEU A 222 -2.85 -7.54 -1.31
CA LEU A 222 -4.21 -7.08 -1.04
C LEU A 222 -4.71 -6.08 -2.08
N GLY A 223 -4.13 -6.05 -3.29
CA GLY A 223 -4.51 -5.11 -4.34
C GLY A 223 -3.48 -3.98 -4.54
N GLU A 224 -3.72 -3.18 -5.57
CA GLU A 224 -2.93 -2.01 -5.88
C GLU A 224 -3.19 -0.88 -4.85
N PRO A 225 -2.16 -0.11 -4.47
CA PRO A 225 -2.38 1.11 -3.70
C PRO A 225 -3.24 2.09 -4.51
N PHE A 226 -4.05 2.89 -3.82
CA PHE A 226 -4.91 3.85 -4.50
C PHE A 226 -4.10 4.78 -5.39
N GLY A 227 -4.54 4.95 -6.64
CA GLY A 227 -3.75 5.61 -7.70
C GLY A 227 -3.56 7.11 -7.48
N ILE A 228 -4.33 7.70 -6.57
CA ILE A 228 -4.31 9.12 -6.23
C ILE A 228 -4.04 9.23 -4.73
N LEU A 229 -3.13 10.12 -4.33
CA LEU A 229 -2.82 10.34 -2.92
C LEU A 229 -4.01 10.98 -2.18
N ILE A 230 -4.35 10.38 -1.05
CA ILE A 230 -5.36 10.88 -0.11
C ILE A 230 -4.77 12.08 0.64
N ASP A 231 -5.42 13.23 0.61
CA ASP A 231 -4.96 14.43 1.31
C ASP A 231 -5.69 14.68 2.63
N GLN A 232 -6.83 14.01 2.83
CA GLN A 232 -7.63 14.19 4.03
C GLN A 232 -8.49 12.96 4.34
N VAL A 233 -8.70 12.71 5.63
CA VAL A 233 -9.64 11.70 6.14
C VAL A 233 -10.53 12.36 7.18
N ILE A 234 -11.84 12.18 7.04
CA ILE A 234 -12.85 12.77 7.90
C ILE A 234 -13.73 11.65 8.48
N PRO A 235 -13.71 11.41 9.80
CA PRO A 235 -14.65 10.48 10.44
C PRO A 235 -16.08 11.02 10.43
N ASP A 236 -17.05 10.12 10.29
CA ASP A 236 -18.47 10.40 10.45
C ASP A 236 -18.84 10.72 11.90
N GLY A 237 -19.94 11.45 12.07
CA GLY A 237 -20.46 11.80 13.40
C GLY A 237 -19.57 12.77 14.18
N ASN A 238 -18.59 13.38 13.53
CA ASN A 238 -17.54 14.19 14.16
C ASN A 238 -17.93 15.66 14.44
N THR A 239 -19.21 16.03 14.45
CA THR A 239 -19.63 17.44 14.59
C THR A 239 -19.07 18.12 15.85
N ALA A 240 -18.93 17.37 16.95
CA ALA A 240 -18.40 17.87 18.22
C ALA A 240 -16.87 18.03 18.20
N SER A 241 -16.15 16.98 17.79
CA SER A 241 -14.67 17.00 17.72
C SER A 241 -14.14 17.84 16.56
N LYS A 242 -14.94 17.96 15.49
CA LYS A 242 -14.52 18.45 14.17
C LYS A 242 -13.25 17.76 13.70
N GLU A 243 -13.14 16.47 14.02
CA GLU A 243 -11.90 15.74 13.79
C GLU A 243 -11.61 15.62 12.31
N VAL A 244 -10.41 15.99 11.91
CA VAL A 244 -9.96 15.92 10.52
C VAL A 244 -8.49 15.56 10.51
N THR A 245 -8.15 14.52 9.76
CA THR A 245 -6.76 14.18 9.47
C THR A 245 -6.38 14.74 8.12
N LYS A 246 -5.26 15.46 8.03
CA LYS A 246 -4.72 16.01 6.77
C LYS A 246 -3.34 15.45 6.50
N TYR A 247 -3.08 15.10 5.25
CA TYR A 247 -1.80 14.62 4.75
C TYR A 247 -1.17 15.67 3.84
N THR A 248 0.11 15.93 4.04
CA THR A 248 0.90 16.81 3.18
C THR A 248 2.16 16.08 2.76
N TYR A 249 2.29 15.85 1.46
CA TYR A 249 3.39 15.09 0.87
C TYR A 249 4.50 16.01 0.37
N SER A 250 5.74 15.60 0.59
CA SER A 250 6.92 16.15 -0.07
C SER A 250 7.46 15.15 -1.08
N PHE A 251 8.07 15.64 -2.16
CA PHE A 251 8.55 14.81 -3.26
C PHE A 251 10.00 15.12 -3.61
N ASP A 252 10.69 14.14 -4.18
CA ASP A 252 11.96 14.35 -4.86
C ASP A 252 11.76 14.83 -6.32
N LYS A 253 12.86 15.02 -7.04
CA LYS A 253 12.86 15.43 -8.46
C LYS A 253 12.21 14.44 -9.42
N ARG A 254 11.97 13.19 -8.99
CA ARG A 254 11.31 12.13 -9.75
C ARG A 254 9.80 12.10 -9.48
N ASN A 255 9.28 12.99 -8.63
CA ASN A 255 7.92 12.96 -8.08
C ASN A 255 7.63 11.74 -7.19
N ILE A 256 8.66 11.21 -6.53
CA ILE A 256 8.54 10.14 -5.54
C ILE A 256 8.51 10.75 -4.13
N ILE A 257 7.63 10.23 -3.26
CA ILE A 257 7.42 10.73 -1.91
C ILE A 257 8.72 10.62 -1.10
N THR A 258 9.08 11.72 -0.42
CA THR A 258 10.19 11.78 0.54
C THR A 258 9.70 11.99 1.97
N SER A 259 8.51 12.55 2.16
CA SER A 259 7.86 12.60 3.47
C SER A 259 6.34 12.76 3.34
N CYS A 260 5.63 12.29 4.36
CA CYS A 260 4.22 12.55 4.60
C CYS A 260 4.08 13.18 6.00
N LYS A 261 3.62 14.43 6.05
CA LYS A 261 3.22 15.07 7.29
C LYS A 261 1.74 14.85 7.50
N GLU A 262 1.39 14.23 8.61
CA GLU A 262 0.02 14.05 9.05
C GLU A 262 -0.31 15.04 10.16
N VAL A 263 -1.46 15.70 10.04
CA VAL A 263 -2.01 16.58 11.08
C VAL A 263 -3.44 16.14 11.38
N ILE A 264 -3.64 15.56 12.55
CA ILE A 264 -4.97 15.28 13.12
C ILE A 264 -5.38 16.51 13.92
N ASN A 265 -6.41 17.23 13.49
CA ASN A 265 -7.06 18.23 14.31
C ASN A 265 -8.24 17.57 15.02
N SER A 266 -8.33 17.65 16.35
CA SER A 266 -9.49 17.18 17.13
C SER A 266 -9.70 18.11 18.32
N TYR A 267 -10.93 18.59 18.53
CA TYR A 267 -11.28 19.59 19.55
C TYR A 267 -10.38 20.84 19.51
N GLY A 268 -9.95 21.26 18.32
CA GLY A 268 -9.06 22.42 18.14
C GLY A 268 -7.58 22.15 18.48
N THR A 269 -7.23 20.94 18.91
CA THR A 269 -5.84 20.53 19.17
C THR A 269 -5.28 19.80 17.97
N ASN A 270 -4.03 20.10 17.61
CA ASN A 270 -3.32 19.42 16.52
C ASN A 270 -2.37 18.36 17.09
N TYR A 271 -2.51 17.13 16.61
CA TYR A 271 -1.55 16.06 16.77
C TYR A 271 -0.83 15.89 15.44
N ILE A 272 0.50 15.89 15.48
CA ILE A 272 1.33 15.94 14.27
C ILE A 272 2.29 14.76 14.30
N ARG A 273 2.34 14.01 13.20
CA ARG A 273 3.42 13.07 12.92
C ARG A 273 4.04 13.35 11.56
N THR A 274 5.27 12.91 11.36
CA THR A 274 5.97 13.03 10.07
C THR A 274 6.69 11.73 9.78
N VAL A 275 6.26 11.09 8.70
CA VAL A 275 6.85 9.87 8.18
C VAL A 275 7.78 10.26 7.05
N ASN A 276 9.05 9.91 7.14
CA ASN A 276 10.02 10.12 6.07
C ASN A 276 10.15 8.84 5.25
N TYR A 277 10.27 9.00 3.93
CA TYR A 277 10.36 7.91 2.97
C TYR A 277 11.72 7.91 2.28
N VAL A 278 12.28 6.72 2.11
CA VAL A 278 13.38 6.43 1.20
C VAL A 278 12.91 5.35 0.23
N ILE A 279 12.73 5.72 -1.03
CA ILE A 279 12.20 4.87 -2.09
C ILE A 279 13.21 4.81 -3.23
N GLU A 280 13.73 3.60 -3.48
CA GLU A 280 14.89 3.33 -4.36
C GLU A 280 14.59 2.25 -5.39
#